data_AF-A0A1M4U801-F1
#
_entry.id   AF-A0A1M4U801-F1
#
_cell.length_a   1.000
_cell.length_b   1.000
_cell.length_c   1.000
_cell.angle_alpha   90.00
_cell.angle_beta   90.00
_cell.angle_gamma   90.00
#
_symmetry.space_group_name_H-M   'P 1'
#
loop_
_entity.id
_entity.type
_entity.pdbx_description
1 polymer ?
#
loop_
_entity_poly.entity_id
_entity_poly.type
_entity_poly.pdbx_seq_one_letter_code
_entity_poly.pdbx_strand_id
1 'polypeptide(L)'
;MPKIKDKVEALRLYIENNLSDNEGDSWPYVHNRQIVYHIDRLSKVNCEQLVLKIWDWDAEIIMCLADPFLEISNPNLDGCFLYCKLFLAAEKFEDVHYLGDNLPYAISHINTGTQPLGFYVDLETKVMETFKDYDPLFISYIRAKLEKEKMLRQEKS
;
A
#
# COMPACT_ATOMS: atom_id res chain seq x y z
N MET A 1 7.65 -10.25 27.07
CA MET A 1 7.49 -10.42 25.61
C MET A 1 8.43 -11.50 25.11
N PRO A 2 7.94 -12.55 24.41
CA PRO A 2 8.83 -13.50 23.75
C PRO A 2 9.74 -12.73 22.77
N LYS A 3 11.04 -13.07 22.76
CA LYS A 3 12.01 -12.48 21.82
C LYS A 3 11.80 -13.09 20.44
N ILE A 4 10.75 -12.66 19.74
CA ILE A 4 10.56 -13.03 18.35
C ILE A 4 11.75 -12.43 17.57
N LYS A 5 12.61 -13.30 17.01
CA LYS A 5 13.77 -12.87 16.22
C LYS A 5 13.35 -12.32 14.86
N ASP A 6 12.27 -12.86 14.30
CA ASP A 6 11.67 -12.42 13.04
C ASP A 6 10.79 -11.18 13.30
N LYS A 7 11.28 -10.01 12.90
CA LYS A 7 10.57 -8.74 13.10
C LYS A 7 9.33 -8.61 12.22
N VAL A 8 9.30 -9.29 11.07
CA VAL A 8 8.15 -9.29 10.15
C VAL A 8 7.01 -10.12 10.75
N GLU A 9 7.34 -11.28 11.31
CA GLU A 9 6.37 -12.10 12.04
C GLU A 9 5.89 -11.42 13.33
N ALA A 10 6.78 -10.73 14.05
CA ALA A 10 6.38 -9.95 15.21
C ALA A 10 5.39 -8.83 14.87
N LEU A 11 5.56 -8.18 13.71
CA LEU A 11 4.62 -7.18 13.21
C LEU A 11 3.26 -7.79 12.88
N ARG A 12 3.25 -8.93 12.17
CA ARG A 12 2.01 -9.67 11.85
C ARG A 12 1.22 -10.01 13.11
N LEU A 13 1.89 -10.63 14.08
CA LEU A 13 1.30 -11.01 15.36
C LEU A 13 0.84 -9.79 16.16
N TYR A 14 1.57 -8.67 16.09
CA TYR A 14 1.12 -7.43 16.73
C TYR A 14 -0.22 -6.98 16.14
N ILE A 15 -0.34 -6.90 14.82
CA ILE A 15 -1.61 -6.51 14.16
C ILE A 15 -2.72 -7.49 14.52
N GLU A 16 -2.48 -8.79 14.34
CA GLU A 16 -3.45 -9.85 14.61
C GLU A 16 -4.01 -9.80 16.03
N ASN A 17 -3.15 -9.61 17.05
CA ASN A 17 -3.59 -9.55 18.45
C ASN A 17 -4.38 -8.28 18.79
N ASN A 18 -4.32 -7.23 17.96
CA ASN A 18 -5.05 -5.99 18.19
C ASN A 18 -6.28 -5.86 17.28
N LEU A 19 -6.53 -6.79 16.35
CA LEU A 19 -7.73 -6.81 15.51
C LEU A 19 -9.04 -6.97 16.32
N SER A 20 -8.97 -7.65 17.47
CA SER A 20 -10.14 -8.02 18.29
C SER A 20 -10.49 -7.01 19.41
N ASP A 21 -9.70 -5.94 19.59
CA ASP A 21 -10.01 -4.92 20.59
C ASP A 21 -11.19 -4.06 20.11
N ASN A 22 -12.40 -4.52 20.49
CA ASN A 22 -13.73 -4.02 20.16
C ASN A 22 -14.07 -2.62 20.76
N GLU A 23 -13.15 -1.66 20.73
CA GLU A 23 -13.47 -0.26 21.05
C GLU A 23 -13.68 0.55 19.76
N GLY A 24 -14.83 0.31 19.13
CA GLY A 24 -15.59 1.34 18.41
C GLY A 24 -14.84 2.21 17.41
N ASP A 25 -14.14 1.60 16.46
CA ASP A 25 -13.97 2.00 15.06
C ASP A 25 -13.13 0.88 14.43
N SER A 26 -13.51 0.40 13.25
CA SER A 26 -12.85 -0.76 12.64
C SER A 26 -11.36 -0.47 12.44
N TRP A 27 -10.51 -1.13 13.24
CA TRP A 27 -9.05 -1.05 13.25
C TRP A 27 -8.37 -1.04 11.85
N PRO A 28 -8.90 -1.74 10.82
CA PRO A 28 -8.33 -1.72 9.47
C PRO A 28 -8.18 -0.33 8.83
N TYR A 29 -8.97 0.65 9.26
CA TYR A 29 -8.94 2.02 8.72
C TYR A 29 -8.43 3.05 9.73
N VAL A 30 -7.81 2.58 10.83
CA VAL A 30 -7.27 3.45 11.87
C VAL A 30 -5.77 3.62 11.65
N HIS A 31 -5.36 4.87 11.49
CA HIS A 31 -3.96 5.25 11.50
C HIS A 31 -3.24 4.76 12.78
N ASN A 32 -2.39 3.75 12.65
CA ASN A 32 -1.65 3.17 13.77
C ASN A 32 -0.16 3.56 13.75
N ARG A 33 0.19 4.56 14.56
CA ARG A 33 1.56 5.04 14.74
C ARG A 33 2.55 3.98 15.21
N GLN A 34 2.09 2.95 15.93
CA GLN A 34 2.97 1.87 16.38
C GLN A 34 3.38 0.97 15.21
N ILE A 35 2.47 0.70 14.27
CA ILE A 35 2.79 -0.02 13.04
C ILE A 35 3.84 0.75 12.24
N VAL A 36 3.63 2.05 12.00
CA VAL A 36 4.60 2.93 11.33
C VAL A 36 5.96 2.88 12.02
N TYR A 37 5.98 3.04 13.34
CA TYR A 37 7.20 2.97 14.15
C TYR A 37 7.95 1.64 13.99
N HIS A 38 7.24 0.52 13.92
CA HIS A 38 7.84 -0.79 13.73
C HIS A 38 8.40 -0.98 12.32
N ILE A 39 7.67 -0.55 11.29
CA ILE A 39 8.12 -0.64 9.89
C ILE A 39 9.36 0.23 9.66
N ASP A 40 9.40 1.45 10.22
CA ASP A 40 10.54 2.37 10.06
C ASP A 40 11.85 1.88 10.69
N ARG A 41 11.78 0.86 11.56
CA ARG A 41 12.95 0.25 12.22
C ARG A 41 13.33 -1.12 11.66
N LEU A 42 12.68 -1.55 10.58
CA LEU A 42 13.10 -2.73 9.82
C LEU A 42 14.42 -2.42 9.11
N SER A 43 15.36 -3.37 9.19
CA SER A 43 16.55 -3.33 8.33
C SER A 43 16.16 -3.69 6.89
N LYS A 44 17.03 -3.36 5.93
CA LYS A 44 16.85 -3.73 4.52
C LYS A 44 16.42 -5.20 4.32
N VAL A 45 17.10 -6.15 4.97
CA VAL A 45 16.76 -7.58 4.89
C VAL A 45 15.35 -7.87 5.40
N ASN A 46 14.91 -7.21 6.48
CA ASN A 46 13.55 -7.37 6.99
C ASN A 46 12.52 -6.70 6.06
N CYS A 47 12.85 -5.58 5.42
CA CYS A 47 12.01 -4.94 4.41
C CYS A 47 11.80 -5.86 3.19
N GLU A 48 12.87 -6.47 2.68
CA GLU A 48 12.79 -7.46 1.60
C GLU A 48 11.92 -8.66 2.00
N GLN A 49 12.07 -9.16 3.24
CA GLN A 49 11.20 -10.22 3.76
C GLN A 49 9.75 -9.79 3.92
N LEU A 50 9.47 -8.56 4.35
CA LEU A 50 8.11 -8.03 4.47
C LEU A 50 7.42 -8.02 3.11
N VAL A 51 8.07 -7.45 2.09
CA VAL A 51 7.50 -7.36 0.72
C VAL A 51 7.19 -8.74 0.13
N LEU A 52 7.96 -9.76 0.48
CA LEU A 52 7.73 -11.14 0.03
C LEU A 52 6.57 -11.81 0.78
N LYS A 53 6.51 -11.66 2.11
CA LYS A 53 5.59 -12.42 2.96
C LYS A 53 4.22 -11.78 3.13
N ILE A 54 4.12 -10.46 3.00
CA ILE A 54 2.91 -9.71 3.34
C ILE A 54 1.68 -10.18 2.57
N TRP A 55 1.85 -10.62 1.32
CA TRP A 55 0.75 -11.05 0.45
C TRP A 55 0.17 -12.41 0.84
N ASP A 56 0.84 -13.15 1.72
CA ASP A 56 0.35 -14.42 2.28
C ASP A 56 -0.41 -14.20 3.60
N TRP A 57 -0.53 -12.97 4.09
CA TRP A 57 -1.25 -12.66 5.32
C TRP A 57 -2.76 -12.57 5.07
N ASP A 58 -3.54 -12.70 6.13
CA ASP A 58 -5.00 -12.52 6.03
C ASP A 58 -5.34 -11.11 5.56
N ALA A 59 -6.34 -10.98 4.67
CA ALA A 59 -6.71 -9.72 4.05
C ALA A 59 -7.00 -8.61 5.09
N GLU A 60 -7.62 -8.95 6.21
CA GLU A 60 -7.91 -7.99 7.30
C GLU A 60 -6.64 -7.48 7.98
N ILE A 61 -5.63 -8.34 8.18
CA ILE A 61 -4.32 -7.96 8.71
C ILE A 61 -3.60 -7.04 7.71
N ILE A 62 -3.63 -7.41 6.43
CA ILE A 62 -3.00 -6.63 5.36
C ILE A 62 -3.63 -5.25 5.26
N MET A 63 -4.96 -5.13 5.35
CA MET A 63 -5.66 -3.85 5.25
C MET A 63 -5.27 -2.87 6.37
N CYS A 64 -4.91 -3.37 7.56
CA CYS A 64 -4.38 -2.54 8.65
C CYS A 64 -3.05 -1.84 8.31
N LEU A 65 -2.43 -2.18 7.18
CA LEU A 65 -1.20 -1.54 6.68
C LEU A 65 -1.45 -0.43 5.68
N ALA A 66 -2.70 -0.20 5.25
CA ALA A 66 -3.04 0.83 4.26
C ALA A 66 -2.55 2.22 4.71
N ASP A 67 -3.08 2.76 5.80
CA ASP A 67 -2.63 4.06 6.33
C ASP A 67 -1.14 4.06 6.72
N PRO A 68 -0.62 3.06 7.45
CA PRO A 68 0.81 2.99 7.74
C PRO A 68 1.70 3.10 6.50
N PHE A 69 1.33 2.48 5.37
CA PHE A 69 2.10 2.56 4.13
C PHE A 69 2.18 3.95 3.52
N LEU A 70 1.20 4.82 3.79
CA LEU A 70 1.25 6.20 3.34
C LEU A 70 2.18 7.06 4.20
N GLU A 71 2.53 6.61 5.40
CA GLU A 71 3.26 7.41 6.39
C GLU A 71 4.66 6.91 6.73
N ILE A 72 5.02 5.70 6.31
CA ILE A 72 6.36 5.17 6.57
C ILE A 72 7.45 6.03 5.93
N SER A 73 8.57 6.15 6.65
CA SER A 73 9.76 6.87 6.22
C SER A 73 10.96 5.96 5.97
N ASN A 74 10.77 4.63 6.05
CA ASN A 74 11.83 3.65 5.82
C ASN A 74 12.41 3.75 4.40
N PRO A 75 13.70 4.06 4.21
CA PRO A 75 14.30 4.26 2.89
C PRO A 75 14.44 2.96 2.06
N ASN A 76 14.17 1.80 2.66
CA ASN A 76 14.23 0.49 1.98
C ASN A 76 12.84 -0.01 1.55
N LEU A 77 11.78 0.78 1.76
CA LEU A 77 10.41 0.45 1.37
C LEU A 77 9.80 1.63 0.61
N ASP A 78 9.08 1.31 -0.46
CA ASP A 78 8.21 2.27 -1.13
C ASP A 78 6.79 2.02 -0.63
N GLY A 79 6.41 2.71 0.44
CA GLY A 79 5.11 2.54 1.08
C GLY A 79 3.95 2.90 0.15
N CYS A 80 4.08 3.98 -0.61
CA CYS A 80 3.09 4.38 -1.61
C CYS A 80 2.91 3.34 -2.72
N PHE A 81 4.00 2.71 -3.17
CA PHE A 81 3.91 1.55 -4.06
C PHE A 81 3.18 0.37 -3.42
N LEU A 82 3.51 0.03 -2.17
CA LEU A 82 2.83 -1.06 -1.45
C LEU A 82 1.34 -0.78 -1.27
N TYR A 83 0.96 0.46 -0.97
CA TYR A 83 -0.43 0.90 -0.93
C TYR A 83 -1.15 0.68 -2.26
N CYS A 84 -0.55 1.09 -3.38
CA CYS A 84 -1.12 0.83 -4.70
C CYS A 84 -1.23 -0.68 -4.99
N LYS A 85 -0.30 -1.49 -4.49
CA LYS A 85 -0.39 -2.96 -4.59
C LYS A 85 -1.51 -3.55 -3.73
N LEU A 86 -1.79 -2.97 -2.55
CA LEU A 86 -3.00 -3.27 -1.78
C LEU A 86 -4.25 -3.00 -2.60
N PHE A 87 -4.34 -1.80 -3.20
CA PHE A 87 -5.47 -1.44 -4.06
C PHE A 87 -5.65 -2.45 -5.21
N LEU A 88 -4.56 -2.89 -5.86
CA LEU A 88 -4.63 -3.91 -6.91
C LEU A 88 -5.09 -5.28 -6.40
N ALA A 89 -4.78 -5.65 -5.17
CA ALA A 89 -5.14 -6.95 -4.58
C ALA A 89 -6.54 -6.97 -3.92
N ALA A 90 -7.06 -5.82 -3.47
CA ALA A 90 -8.33 -5.76 -2.73
C ALA A 90 -9.53 -6.13 -3.60
N GLU A 91 -10.42 -6.97 -3.09
CA GLU A 91 -11.64 -7.40 -3.80
C GLU A 91 -12.93 -6.95 -3.10
N LYS A 92 -12.88 -6.71 -1.78
CA LYS A 92 -14.04 -6.25 -1.03
C LYS A 92 -14.37 -4.81 -1.41
N PHE A 93 -15.65 -4.56 -1.66
CA PHE A 93 -16.14 -3.24 -2.11
C PHE A 93 -15.68 -2.10 -1.19
N GLU A 94 -15.84 -2.26 0.13
CA GLU A 94 -15.46 -1.25 1.12
C GLU A 94 -13.96 -0.95 1.10
N ASP A 95 -13.12 -1.99 1.09
CA ASP A 95 -11.66 -1.86 1.01
C ASP A 95 -11.25 -1.11 -0.26
N VAL A 96 -11.83 -1.48 -1.41
CA VAL A 96 -11.46 -0.87 -2.70
C VAL A 96 -11.86 0.60 -2.76
N HIS A 97 -13.02 0.96 -2.22
CA HIS A 97 -13.46 2.36 -2.14
C HIS A 97 -12.57 3.18 -1.22
N TYR A 98 -12.31 2.68 -0.01
CA TYR A 98 -11.39 3.33 0.93
C TYR A 98 -9.99 3.50 0.32
N LEU A 99 -9.48 2.45 -0.33
CA LEU A 99 -8.16 2.49 -0.94
C LEU A 99 -8.11 3.48 -2.12
N GLY A 100 -9.18 3.52 -2.91
CA GLY A 100 -9.35 4.41 -4.06
C GLY A 100 -9.29 5.90 -3.67
N ASP A 101 -9.90 6.27 -2.55
CA ASP A 101 -9.93 7.66 -2.07
C ASP A 101 -8.53 8.23 -1.77
N ASN A 102 -7.60 7.41 -1.24
CA ASN A 102 -6.21 7.86 -1.00
C ASN A 102 -5.24 7.51 -2.14
N LEU A 103 -5.71 6.90 -3.23
CA LEU A 103 -4.88 6.52 -4.37
C LEU A 103 -4.15 7.72 -5.03
N PRO A 104 -4.75 8.93 -5.18
CA PRO A 104 -4.04 10.13 -5.64
C PRO A 104 -2.79 10.46 -4.83
N TYR A 105 -2.89 10.35 -3.51
CA TYR A 105 -1.77 10.61 -2.61
C TYR A 105 -0.67 9.59 -2.84
N ALA A 106 -0.99 8.30 -2.82
CA ALA A 106 -0.01 7.23 -3.05
C ALA A 106 0.71 7.41 -4.40
N ILE A 107 -0.04 7.57 -5.49
CA ILE A 107 0.53 7.64 -6.85
C ILE A 107 1.47 8.84 -7.03
N SER A 108 1.10 9.99 -6.48
CA SER A 108 1.89 11.21 -6.60
C SER A 108 3.23 11.12 -5.86
N HIS A 109 3.33 10.26 -4.84
CA HIS A 109 4.52 10.09 -4.00
C HIS A 109 5.41 8.90 -4.39
N ILE A 110 4.96 8.01 -5.30
CA ILE A 110 5.85 7.01 -5.90
C ILE A 110 6.95 7.75 -6.69
N ASN A 111 8.21 7.38 -6.49
CA ASN A 111 9.33 8.00 -7.21
C ASN A 111 9.24 7.73 -8.73
N THR A 112 9.50 8.75 -9.55
CA THR A 112 9.43 8.55 -11.00
C THR A 112 10.57 7.67 -11.50
N GLY A 113 10.26 6.71 -12.37
CA GLY A 113 11.22 5.77 -12.96
C GLY A 113 11.52 4.53 -12.13
N THR A 114 10.87 4.33 -10.98
CA THR A 114 11.09 3.15 -10.13
C THR A 114 10.18 1.98 -10.49
N GLN A 115 9.01 2.23 -11.08
CA GLN A 115 8.02 1.19 -11.40
C GLN A 115 7.85 0.97 -12.91
N PRO A 116 7.52 -0.26 -13.36
CA PRO A 116 7.24 -0.56 -14.76
C PRO A 116 5.99 0.18 -15.26
N LEU A 117 5.92 0.53 -16.55
CA LEU A 117 4.72 1.17 -17.11
C LEU A 117 3.47 0.31 -16.93
N GLY A 118 3.61 -1.01 -17.03
CA GLY A 118 2.51 -1.97 -16.85
C GLY A 118 1.82 -1.83 -15.50
N PHE A 119 2.55 -1.48 -14.43
CA PHE A 119 1.96 -1.27 -13.11
C PHE A 119 0.92 -0.14 -13.08
N TYR A 120 1.19 0.97 -13.78
CA TYR A 120 0.24 2.08 -13.87
C TYR A 120 -0.95 1.77 -14.79
N VAL A 121 -0.72 0.95 -15.82
CA VAL A 121 -1.80 0.43 -16.68
C VAL A 121 -2.73 -0.47 -15.87
N ASP A 122 -2.18 -1.37 -15.05
CA ASP A 122 -2.97 -2.24 -14.17
C ASP A 122 -3.83 -1.41 -13.19
N LEU A 123 -3.26 -0.33 -12.63
CA LEU A 123 -4.01 0.61 -11.78
C LEU A 123 -5.15 1.29 -12.53
N GLU A 124 -4.88 1.81 -13.74
CA GLU A 124 -5.90 2.47 -14.55
C GLU A 124 -7.03 1.50 -14.91
N THR A 125 -6.69 0.29 -15.34
CA THR A 125 -7.67 -0.75 -15.68
C THR A 125 -8.55 -1.09 -14.49
N LYS A 126 -7.95 -1.36 -13.32
CA LYS A 126 -8.74 -1.69 -12.12
C LYS A 126 -9.68 -0.55 -11.70
N VAL A 127 -9.20 0.70 -11.74
CA VAL A 127 -10.03 1.88 -11.44
C VAL A 127 -11.20 1.99 -12.42
N MET A 128 -10.93 1.87 -13.71
CA MET A 128 -11.98 1.93 -14.75
C MET A 128 -13.03 0.83 -14.58
N GLU A 129 -12.63 -0.38 -14.19
CA GLU A 129 -13.55 -1.50 -14.00
C GLU A 129 -14.38 -1.36 -12.72
N THR A 130 -13.73 -0.98 -11.62
CA THR A 130 -14.34 -0.87 -10.30
C THR A 130 -15.33 0.29 -10.23
N PHE A 131 -14.94 1.44 -10.76
CA PHE A 131 -15.69 2.69 -10.61
C PHE A 131 -16.46 3.06 -11.87
N LYS A 132 -16.63 2.14 -12.84
CA LYS A 132 -17.24 2.36 -14.17
C LYS A 132 -18.56 3.15 -14.20
N ASP A 133 -19.33 3.10 -13.11
CA ASP A 133 -20.64 3.75 -13.00
C ASP A 133 -20.52 5.26 -12.69
N TYR A 134 -19.31 5.75 -12.44
CA TYR A 134 -18.97 7.17 -12.36
C TYR A 134 -17.56 7.44 -12.91
N ASP A 135 -17.23 8.69 -13.23
CA ASP A 135 -15.85 9.05 -13.64
C ASP A 135 -15.07 9.48 -12.39
N PRO A 136 -14.22 8.61 -11.81
CA PRO A 136 -13.51 8.97 -10.59
C PRO A 136 -12.46 10.03 -10.92
N LEU A 137 -12.58 11.22 -10.33
CA LEU A 137 -11.62 12.32 -10.52
C LEU A 137 -10.16 11.90 -10.30
N PHE A 138 -9.92 10.89 -9.46
CA PHE A 138 -8.59 10.36 -9.17
C PHE A 138 -7.92 9.63 -10.34
N ILE A 139 -8.66 9.21 -11.38
CA ILE A 139 -8.05 8.57 -12.57
C ILE A 139 -7.06 9.49 -13.29
N SER A 140 -7.31 10.80 -13.22
CA SER A 140 -6.42 11.82 -13.79
C SER A 140 -5.01 11.75 -13.19
N TYR A 141 -4.87 11.37 -11.92
CA TYR A 141 -3.58 11.22 -11.24
C TYR A 141 -2.81 10.00 -11.76
N ILE A 142 -3.50 8.87 -11.99
CA ILE A 142 -2.90 7.67 -12.61
C ILE A 142 -2.37 8.02 -14.00
N ARG A 143 -3.21 8.63 -14.84
CA ARG A 143 -2.86 9.00 -16.22
C ARG A 143 -1.71 10.00 -16.27
N ALA A 144 -1.76 11.04 -15.46
CA ALA A 144 -0.68 12.03 -15.38
C ALA A 144 0.65 11.39 -14.95
N LYS A 145 0.61 10.47 -13.98
CA LYS A 145 1.80 9.72 -13.56
C LYS A 145 2.32 8.83 -14.67
N LEU A 146 1.45 8.07 -15.34
CA LEU A 146 1.81 7.19 -16.45
C LEU A 146 2.48 7.96 -17.60
N GLU A 147 1.94 9.12 -17.98
CA GLU A 147 2.55 9.97 -19.01
C GLU A 147 3.94 10.47 -18.61
N LYS A 148 4.11 10.88 -17.34
CA LYS A 148 5.43 11.28 -16.81
C LYS A 148 6.44 10.13 -16.91
N GLU A 149 6.04 8.90 -16.62
CA GLU A 149 6.89 7.71 -16.75
C GLU A 149 7.27 7.40 -18.21
N LYS A 150 6.33 7.58 -19.15
CA LYS A 150 6.57 7.39 -20.58
C LYS A 150 7.62 8.39 -21.09
N MET A 151 7.46 9.67 -20.75
CA MET A 151 8.41 10.73 -21.15
C MET A 151 9.83 10.43 -20.64
N LEU A 152 9.98 10.07 -19.36
CA LEU A 152 11.29 9.74 -18.79
C LEU A 152 11.98 8.57 -19.51
N ARG A 153 11.23 7.58 -20.00
CA ARG A 153 11.79 6.42 -20.70
C ARG A 153 12.21 6.76 -22.13
N GLN A 154 11.48 7.66 -22.80
CA GLN A 154 11.84 8.17 -24.11
C GLN A 154 13.13 9.01 -24.05
N GLU A 155 13.31 9.82 -23.01
CA GLU A 155 14.54 10.61 -22.80
C GLU A 155 15.79 9.75 -22.57
N LYS A 156 15.63 8.50 -22.13
CA LYS A 156 16.71 7.56 -21.81
C LYS A 156 17.01 6.55 -22.94
N SER A 157 16.20 6.53 -24.00
CA SER A 157 16.33 5.62 -25.15
C SER A 157 17.09 6.30 -26.29
#